data_AF-A0A2V7WH69-F1
#
_entry.id   AF-A0A2V7WH69-F1
#
_cell.length_a   1.000
_cell.length_b   1.000
_cell.length_c   1.000
_cell.angle_alpha   90.00
_cell.angle_beta   90.00
_cell.angle_gamma   90.00
#
_symmetry.space_group_name_H-M   'P 1'
#
loop_
_entity.id
_entity.type
_entity.pdbx_description
1 polymer ?
#
loop_
_entity_poly.entity_id
_entity_poly.type
_entity_poly.pdbx_seq_one_letter_code
_entity_poly.pdbx_strand_id
1 'polypeptide(L)'
;MKLGLIGCIGVLILVLLVFGGWFIGVRNHLVELDQQVQAQWAQVENDYQRRYDLIPNLVRTVQGAANFEKSTLEAVVNARARVGQVQMPGGAPGTQSNIPNNPQALAQFEAAQNGLSNALSRLLVVVERYPELKSNQNFLELQSQLEGTENRIAVERRRYNEVAQQFNTSVIKFPANLVANFTGFKPKAYFRGVTGSAQPPEVNFQPFGNQPAPAPAPTPAPATGTR
;
A
#
# COMPACT_ATOMS: atom_id res chain seq x y z
N MET A 1 -43.80 -17.30 -47.98
CA MET A 1 -43.74 -16.37 -46.83
C MET A 1 -43.55 -17.08 -45.48
N LYS A 2 -44.35 -18.10 -45.11
CA LYS A 2 -44.26 -18.77 -43.80
C LYS A 2 -42.95 -19.54 -43.53
N LEU A 3 -42.39 -20.21 -44.53
CA LEU A 3 -41.11 -20.94 -44.40
C LEU A 3 -39.91 -20.02 -44.16
N GLY A 4 -39.87 -18.85 -44.81
CA GLY A 4 -38.84 -17.84 -44.56
C GLY A 4 -38.94 -17.24 -43.15
N LEU A 5 -40.16 -17.02 -42.65
CA LEU A 5 -40.41 -16.55 -41.29
C LEU A 5 -39.89 -17.53 -40.22
N ILE A 6 -40.16 -18.83 -40.39
CA ILE A 6 -39.69 -19.88 -39.48
C ILE A 6 -38.15 -19.96 -39.48
N GLY A 7 -37.52 -19.84 -40.66
CA GLY A 7 -36.07 -19.75 -40.79
C GLY A 7 -35.48 -18.54 -40.05
N CYS A 8 -36.07 -17.35 -40.21
CA CYS A 8 -35.64 -16.15 -39.49
C CYS A 8 -35.78 -16.29 -37.97
N ILE A 9 -36.88 -16.88 -37.49
CA ILE A 9 -37.10 -17.13 -36.05
C ILE A 9 -36.04 -18.11 -35.51
N GLY A 10 -35.74 -19.18 -36.23
CA GLY A 10 -34.70 -20.14 -35.83
C GLY A 10 -33.32 -19.49 -35.72
N VAL A 11 -32.95 -18.64 -36.69
CA VAL A 11 -31.69 -17.88 -36.65
C VAL A 11 -31.67 -16.91 -35.46
N LEU A 12 -32.76 -16.21 -35.19
CA LEU A 12 -32.84 -15.26 -34.08
C LEU A 12 -32.71 -15.95 -32.72
N ILE A 13 -33.34 -17.11 -32.53
CA ILE A 13 -33.20 -17.93 -31.32
C ILE A 13 -31.76 -18.41 -31.16
N LEU A 14 -31.13 -18.89 -32.23
CA LEU A 14 -29.74 -19.35 -32.19
C LEU A 14 -28.79 -18.21 -31.78
N VAL A 15 -28.97 -17.02 -32.37
CA VAL A 15 -28.20 -15.82 -32.00
C VAL A 15 -28.39 -15.48 -30.52
N LEU A 16 -29.64 -15.47 -30.02
CA LEU A 16 -29.90 -15.21 -28.60
C LEU A 16 -29.25 -16.24 -27.66
N LEU A 17 -29.26 -17.53 -28.02
CA LEU A 17 -28.61 -18.57 -27.21
C LEU A 17 -27.09 -18.39 -27.17
N VAL A 18 -26.46 -18.07 -28.31
CA VAL A 18 -25.02 -17.82 -28.38
C VAL A 18 -24.63 -16.59 -27.57
N PHE A 19 -25.33 -15.47 -27.75
CA PHE A 19 -25.08 -14.24 -26.98
C PHE A 19 -25.38 -14.40 -25.49
N GLY A 20 -26.45 -15.12 -25.14
CA GLY A 20 -26.82 -15.40 -23.75
C GLY A 20 -25.78 -16.26 -23.04
N GLY A 21 -25.30 -17.33 -23.68
CA GLY A 21 -24.24 -18.18 -23.15
C GLY A 21 -22.92 -17.40 -22.95
N TRP A 22 -22.55 -16.59 -23.94
CA TRP A 22 -21.38 -15.71 -23.83
C TRP A 22 -21.50 -14.70 -22.68
N PHE A 23 -22.65 -14.04 -22.55
CA PHE A 23 -22.91 -13.07 -21.49
C PHE A 23 -22.79 -13.69 -20.09
N ILE A 24 -23.38 -14.87 -19.88
CA ILE A 24 -23.31 -15.61 -18.60
C ILE A 24 -21.85 -15.98 -18.30
N GLY A 25 -21.10 -16.46 -19.29
CA GLY A 25 -19.69 -16.82 -19.13
C GLY A 25 -18.83 -15.64 -18.69
N VAL A 26 -18.95 -14.49 -19.38
CA VAL A 26 -18.21 -13.27 -19.01
C VAL A 26 -18.61 -12.77 -17.63
N ARG A 27 -19.91 -12.75 -17.30
CA ARG A 27 -20.38 -12.30 -15.99
C ARG A 27 -19.80 -13.16 -14.87
N ASN A 28 -19.84 -14.48 -15.01
CA ASN A 28 -19.30 -15.40 -13.99
C ASN A 28 -17.79 -15.20 -13.79
N HIS A 29 -17.06 -15.00 -14.88
CA HIS A 29 -15.62 -14.69 -14.80
C HIS A 29 -15.35 -13.36 -14.08
N LEU A 30 -16.13 -12.31 -14.36
CA LEU A 30 -16.00 -11.04 -13.64
C LEU A 30 -16.35 -11.16 -12.16
N VAL A 31 -17.36 -11.96 -11.80
CA VAL A 31 -17.71 -12.26 -10.39
C VAL A 31 -16.55 -12.97 -9.68
N GLU A 32 -15.91 -13.94 -10.35
CA GLU A 32 -14.77 -14.66 -9.79
C GLU A 32 -13.59 -13.71 -9.52
N LEU A 33 -13.23 -12.87 -10.48
CA LEU A 33 -12.17 -11.86 -10.30
C LEU A 33 -12.53 -10.84 -9.22
N ASP A 34 -13.79 -10.42 -9.13
CA ASP A 34 -14.27 -9.54 -8.05
C ASP A 34 -14.08 -10.18 -6.68
N GLN A 35 -14.44 -11.45 -6.55
CA GLN A 35 -14.28 -12.21 -5.31
C GLN A 35 -12.80 -12.35 -4.91
N GLN A 36 -11.89 -12.51 -5.88
CA GLN A 36 -10.45 -12.52 -5.61
C GLN A 36 -9.97 -11.17 -5.06
N VAL A 37 -10.44 -10.04 -5.62
CA VAL A 37 -10.12 -8.71 -5.09
C VAL A 37 -10.65 -8.56 -3.67
N GLN A 38 -11.89 -8.96 -3.40
CA GLN A 38 -12.48 -8.87 -2.06
C GLN A 38 -11.73 -9.74 -1.04
N ALA A 39 -11.36 -10.96 -1.41
CA ALA A 39 -10.58 -11.86 -0.57
C ALA A 39 -9.20 -11.27 -0.23
N GLN A 40 -8.53 -10.69 -1.22
CA GLN A 40 -7.23 -10.06 -1.02
C GLN A 40 -7.34 -8.75 -0.21
N TRP A 41 -8.41 -7.97 -0.40
CA TRP A 41 -8.71 -6.81 0.44
C TRP A 41 -8.86 -7.20 1.92
N ALA A 42 -9.57 -8.30 2.21
CA ALA A 42 -9.72 -8.79 3.58
C ALA A 42 -8.37 -9.14 4.22
N GLN A 43 -7.39 -9.63 3.46
CA GLN A 43 -6.04 -9.87 3.99
C GLN A 43 -5.33 -8.55 4.36
N VAL A 44 -5.46 -7.54 3.52
CA VAL A 44 -4.93 -6.20 3.82
C VAL A 44 -5.57 -5.65 5.10
N GLU A 45 -6.88 -5.78 5.24
CA GLU A 45 -7.62 -5.34 6.43
C GLU A 45 -7.16 -6.05 7.70
N ASN A 46 -6.95 -7.37 7.64
CA ASN A 46 -6.45 -8.16 8.77
C ASN A 46 -5.09 -7.67 9.29
N ASP A 47 -4.14 -7.39 8.39
CA ASP A 47 -2.83 -6.90 8.80
C ASP A 47 -2.89 -5.48 9.39
N TYR A 48 -3.71 -4.61 8.80
CA TYR A 48 -3.93 -3.27 9.36
C TYR A 48 -4.65 -3.29 10.72
N GLN A 49 -5.60 -4.21 10.90
CA GLN A 49 -6.29 -4.44 12.17
C GLN A 49 -5.30 -4.92 13.24
N ARG A 50 -4.45 -5.88 12.91
CA ARG A 50 -3.38 -6.34 13.81
C ARG A 50 -2.50 -5.17 14.26
N ARG A 51 -2.07 -4.31 13.33
CA ARG A 51 -1.27 -3.11 13.67
C ARG A 51 -2.02 -2.20 14.64
N TYR A 52 -3.30 -1.97 14.40
CA TYR A 52 -4.16 -1.14 15.24
C TYR A 52 -4.34 -1.71 16.66
N ASP A 53 -4.42 -3.02 16.79
CA ASP A 53 -4.59 -3.75 18.06
C ASP A 53 -3.31 -3.84 18.90
N LEU A 54 -2.14 -3.72 18.28
CA LEU A 54 -0.85 -3.66 18.99
C LEU A 54 -0.58 -2.31 19.65
N ILE A 55 -1.15 -1.22 19.14
CA ILE A 55 -0.86 0.14 19.62
C ILE A 55 -1.18 0.35 21.11
N PRO A 56 -2.32 -0.11 21.67
CA PRO A 56 -2.59 0.05 23.10
C PRO A 56 -1.54 -0.61 23.98
N ASN A 57 -1.01 -1.76 23.58
CA ASN A 57 0.05 -2.45 24.32
C ASN A 57 1.36 -1.67 24.24
N LEU A 58 1.70 -1.13 23.07
CA LEU A 58 2.85 -0.25 22.88
C LEU A 58 2.76 0.99 23.78
N VAL A 59 1.61 1.67 23.78
CA VAL A 59 1.36 2.86 24.59
C VAL A 59 1.52 2.55 26.08
N ARG A 60 0.95 1.44 26.58
CA ARG A 60 1.08 1.04 27.98
C ARG A 60 2.54 0.74 28.37
N THR A 61 3.29 0.04 27.51
CA THR A 61 4.70 -0.26 27.75
C THR A 61 5.54 1.01 27.84
N VAL A 62 5.34 1.95 26.91
CA VAL A 62 6.08 3.22 26.90
C VAL A 62 5.67 4.12 28.09
N GLN A 63 4.39 4.13 28.48
CA GLN A 63 3.92 4.87 29.66
C GLN A 63 4.56 4.38 30.97
N GLY A 64 5.01 3.12 31.02
CA GLY A 64 5.72 2.57 32.18
C GLY A 64 7.13 3.14 32.38
N ALA A 65 7.72 3.78 31.36
CA ALA A 65 8.99 4.47 31.50
C ALA A 65 8.80 5.83 32.18
N ALA A 66 9.49 6.04 33.29
CA ALA A 66 9.44 7.28 34.04
C ALA A 66 9.88 8.47 33.16
N ASN A 67 9.11 9.56 33.17
CA ASN A 67 9.42 10.81 32.45
C ASN A 67 9.40 10.74 30.91
N PHE A 68 8.70 9.77 30.31
CA PHE A 68 8.52 9.77 28.86
C PHE A 68 7.73 11.00 28.35
N GLU A 69 8.10 11.53 27.18
CA GLU A 69 7.45 12.69 26.56
C GLU A 69 5.96 12.43 26.25
N LYS A 70 5.06 13.06 27.02
CA LYS A 70 3.60 12.91 26.86
C LYS A 70 3.11 13.30 25.46
N SER A 71 3.65 14.37 24.89
CA SER A 71 3.28 14.86 23.55
C SER A 71 3.51 13.82 22.46
N THR A 72 4.57 13.01 22.56
CA THR A 72 4.89 11.94 21.61
C THR A 72 3.88 10.79 21.72
N LEU A 73 3.52 10.39 22.94
CA LEU A 73 2.48 9.38 23.16
C LEU A 73 1.10 9.85 22.72
N GLU A 74 0.74 11.10 23.02
CA GLU A 74 -0.51 11.72 22.56
C GLU A 74 -0.60 11.72 21.03
N ALA A 75 0.51 12.00 20.34
CA ALA A 75 0.55 11.93 18.88
C ALA A 75 0.22 10.52 18.35
N VAL A 76 0.75 9.46 18.99
CA VAL A 76 0.45 8.06 18.63
C VAL A 76 -1.01 7.71 18.91
N VAL A 77 -1.54 8.11 20.08
CA VAL A 77 -2.95 7.87 20.45
C VAL A 77 -3.89 8.60 19.48
N ASN A 78 -3.61 9.85 19.15
CA ASN A 78 -4.38 10.64 18.19
C ASN A 78 -4.31 10.04 16.77
N ALA A 79 -3.14 9.59 16.34
CA ALA A 79 -2.99 8.93 15.04
C ALA A 79 -3.78 7.61 15.00
N ARG A 80 -3.75 6.82 16.06
CA ARG A 80 -4.58 5.62 16.20
C ARG A 80 -6.07 5.96 16.14
N ALA A 81 -6.52 7.01 16.84
CA ALA A 81 -7.92 7.43 16.82
C ALA A 81 -8.40 7.79 15.41
N ARG A 82 -7.55 8.47 14.61
CA ARG A 82 -7.83 8.75 13.19
C ARG A 82 -7.95 7.48 12.36
N VAL A 83 -7.10 6.48 12.61
CA VAL A 83 -7.21 5.16 11.97
C VAL A 83 -8.54 4.48 12.35
N GLY A 84 -8.94 4.53 13.62
CA GLY A 84 -10.23 3.99 14.05
C GLY A 84 -11.42 4.65 13.37
N GLN A 85 -11.36 5.97 13.12
CA GLN A 85 -12.42 6.71 12.42
C GLN A 85 -12.62 6.26 10.97
N VAL A 86 -11.56 5.78 10.30
CA VAL A 86 -11.65 5.28 8.91
C VAL A 86 -11.89 3.77 8.82
N GLN A 87 -11.72 3.02 9.92
CA GLN A 87 -11.88 1.56 9.97
C GLN A 87 -13.25 1.09 10.49
N MET A 88 -14.01 1.94 11.20
CA MET A 88 -15.26 1.52 11.83
C MET A 88 -16.39 1.20 10.82
N PRO A 89 -17.06 0.04 10.94
CA PRO A 89 -18.33 -0.24 10.27
C PRO A 89 -19.40 0.71 10.80
N GLY A 90 -19.76 1.73 10.03
CA GLY A 90 -20.74 2.74 10.45
C GLY A 90 -20.54 4.16 9.91
N GLY A 91 -19.44 4.44 9.20
CA GLY A 91 -19.29 5.70 8.48
C GLY A 91 -20.12 5.70 7.20
N ALA A 92 -21.36 6.20 7.20
CA ALA A 92 -22.28 6.23 6.05
C ALA A 92 -22.61 4.85 5.41
N PRO A 93 -23.78 4.66 4.78
CA PRO A 93 -24.13 3.39 4.15
C PRO A 93 -23.10 3.00 3.06
N GLY A 94 -22.34 1.91 3.29
CA GLY A 94 -21.46 1.29 2.29
C GLY A 94 -19.98 1.06 2.65
N THR A 95 -19.52 1.18 3.90
CA THR A 95 -18.10 1.49 4.21
C THR A 95 -17.11 0.39 4.61
N GLN A 96 -17.49 -0.88 4.73
CA GLN A 96 -16.47 -1.95 4.82
C GLN A 96 -16.32 -2.69 3.48
N SER A 97 -17.41 -2.81 2.73
CA SER A 97 -17.45 -3.55 1.45
C SER A 97 -17.10 -2.72 0.20
N ASN A 98 -16.88 -1.40 0.30
CA ASN A 98 -16.62 -0.54 -0.87
C ASN A 98 -15.30 0.24 -0.88
N ILE A 99 -14.37 0.05 0.06
CA ILE A 99 -13.07 0.74 -0.04
C ILE A 99 -12.37 0.41 -1.38
N PRO A 100 -12.29 -0.86 -1.83
CA PRO A 100 -11.79 -1.19 -3.17
C PRO A 100 -12.54 -0.50 -4.31
N ASN A 101 -13.83 -0.20 -4.11
CA ASN A 101 -14.72 0.39 -5.11
C ASN A 101 -14.72 1.92 -5.09
N ASN A 102 -14.06 2.54 -4.11
CA ASN A 102 -14.09 3.97 -3.88
C ASN A 102 -12.67 4.53 -3.70
N PRO A 103 -12.09 5.14 -4.76
CA PRO A 103 -10.75 5.73 -4.71
C PRO A 103 -10.56 6.76 -3.60
N GLN A 104 -11.61 7.51 -3.24
CA GLN A 104 -11.54 8.53 -2.18
C GLN A 104 -11.48 7.86 -0.80
N ALA A 105 -12.27 6.81 -0.58
CA ALA A 105 -12.24 6.04 0.66
C ALA A 105 -10.88 5.36 0.84
N LEU A 106 -10.33 4.75 -0.21
CA LEU A 106 -9.00 4.16 -0.18
C LEU A 106 -7.92 5.21 0.14
N ALA A 107 -8.00 6.39 -0.46
CA ALA A 107 -7.04 7.47 -0.18
C ALA A 107 -7.13 7.98 1.28
N GLN A 108 -8.33 8.11 1.84
CA GLN A 108 -8.52 8.49 3.25
C GLN A 108 -7.97 7.41 4.19
N PHE A 109 -8.22 6.14 3.88
CA PHE A 109 -7.66 5.01 4.59
C PHE A 109 -6.12 5.05 4.56
N GLU A 110 -5.50 5.17 3.38
CA GLU A 110 -4.04 5.29 3.24
C GLU A 110 -3.48 6.48 4.03
N ALA A 111 -4.14 7.64 3.99
CA ALA A 111 -3.70 8.84 4.71
C ALA A 111 -3.69 8.63 6.23
N ALA A 112 -4.75 8.02 6.79
CA ALA A 112 -4.81 7.71 8.22
C ALA A 112 -3.72 6.70 8.62
N GLN A 113 -3.53 5.65 7.80
CA GLN A 113 -2.53 4.62 8.05
C GLN A 113 -1.10 5.17 7.98
N ASN A 114 -0.80 6.04 7.03
CA ASN A 114 0.49 6.74 6.94
C ASN A 114 0.71 7.68 8.13
N GLY A 115 -0.36 8.35 8.60
CA GLY A 115 -0.32 9.16 9.81
C GLY A 115 0.11 8.36 11.05
N LEU A 116 -0.39 7.13 11.19
CA LEU A 116 0.03 6.21 12.25
C LEU A 116 1.49 5.77 12.08
N SER A 117 1.90 5.34 10.88
CA SER A 117 3.30 4.97 10.61
C SER A 117 4.26 6.10 10.98
N ASN A 118 3.95 7.34 10.60
CA ASN A 118 4.76 8.52 10.91
C ASN A 118 4.85 8.80 12.42
N ALA A 119 3.75 8.64 13.15
CA ALA A 119 3.74 8.80 14.60
C ALA A 119 4.60 7.72 15.29
N LEU A 120 4.54 6.48 14.80
CA LEU A 120 5.37 5.38 15.29
C LEU A 120 6.86 5.62 15.00
N SER A 121 7.22 6.09 13.80
CA SER A 121 8.63 6.43 13.49
C SER A 121 9.17 7.50 14.43
N ARG A 122 8.38 8.54 14.74
CA ARG A 122 8.76 9.58 15.71
C ARG A 122 8.93 9.00 17.12
N LEU A 123 8.01 8.13 17.54
CA LEU A 123 8.11 7.42 18.82
C LEU A 123 9.43 6.66 18.93
N LEU A 124 9.82 5.90 17.89
CA LEU A 124 11.08 5.15 17.88
C LEU A 124 12.31 6.06 18.01
N VAL A 125 12.32 7.21 17.33
CA VAL A 125 13.40 8.20 17.46
C VAL A 125 13.49 8.75 18.88
N VAL A 126 12.36 9.02 19.54
CA VAL A 126 12.35 9.52 20.92
C VAL A 126 12.81 8.44 21.89
N VAL A 127 12.41 7.19 21.69
CA VAL A 127 12.82 6.04 22.52
C VAL A 127 14.34 5.86 22.58
N GLU A 128 15.11 6.29 21.58
CA GLU A 128 16.57 6.26 21.62
C GLU A 128 17.18 7.01 22.82
N ARG A 129 16.45 7.98 23.38
CA ARG A 129 16.86 8.77 24.55
C ARG A 129 16.52 8.12 25.89
N TYR A 130 15.83 6.99 25.88
CA TYR A 130 15.30 6.30 27.06
C TYR A 130 15.87 4.86 27.12
N PRO A 131 17.09 4.67 27.69
CA PRO A 131 17.77 3.37 27.73
C PRO A 131 16.93 2.23 28.31
N GLU A 132 16.09 2.53 29.30
CA GLU A 132 15.20 1.58 29.96
C GLU A 132 14.17 0.97 29.00
N LEU A 133 13.69 1.74 28.01
CA LEU A 133 12.80 1.23 26.96
C LEU A 133 13.56 0.45 25.90
N LYS A 134 14.79 0.86 25.57
CA LYS A 134 15.66 0.15 24.62
C LYS A 134 16.00 -1.27 25.10
N SER A 135 16.12 -1.47 26.41
CA SER A 135 16.34 -2.79 27.01
C SER A 135 15.05 -3.50 27.43
N ASN A 136 13.87 -2.89 27.26
CA ASN A 136 12.62 -3.48 27.70
C ASN A 136 12.17 -4.57 26.72
N GLN A 137 12.17 -5.81 27.18
CA GLN A 137 11.81 -6.96 26.35
C GLN A 137 10.42 -6.86 25.72
N ASN A 138 9.42 -6.34 26.46
CA ASN A 138 8.06 -6.16 25.93
C ASN A 138 8.02 -5.09 24.83
N PHE A 139 8.83 -4.03 24.96
CA PHE A 139 8.92 -2.98 23.95
C PHE A 139 9.58 -3.51 22.67
N LEU A 140 10.72 -4.21 22.80
CA LEU A 140 11.43 -4.82 21.67
C LEU A 140 10.55 -5.84 20.93
N GLU A 141 9.77 -6.65 21.67
CA GLU A 141 8.83 -7.58 21.06
C GLU A 141 7.73 -6.84 20.27
N LEU A 142 7.11 -5.81 20.86
CA LEU A 142 6.08 -5.01 20.18
C LEU A 142 6.63 -4.28 18.96
N GLN A 143 7.86 -3.76 19.03
CA GLN A 143 8.54 -3.15 17.90
C GLN A 143 8.71 -4.16 16.75
N SER A 144 9.21 -5.36 17.05
CA SER A 144 9.38 -6.45 16.08
C SER A 144 8.04 -6.90 15.48
N GLN A 145 6.99 -7.02 16.28
CA GLN A 145 5.64 -7.35 15.81
C GLN A 145 5.07 -6.27 14.88
N LEU A 146 5.27 -4.99 15.21
CA LEU A 146 4.83 -3.86 14.39
C LEU A 146 5.60 -3.80 13.07
N GLU A 147 6.92 -3.96 13.09
CA GLU A 147 7.75 -4.04 11.88
C GLU A 147 7.33 -5.21 10.99
N GLY A 148 7.18 -6.41 11.58
CA GLY A 148 6.69 -7.59 10.87
C GLY A 148 5.31 -7.38 10.26
N THR A 149 4.43 -6.61 10.93
CA THR A 149 3.12 -6.25 10.40
C THR A 149 3.23 -5.25 9.26
N GLU A 150 4.10 -4.24 9.36
CA GLU A 150 4.33 -3.26 8.28
C GLU A 150 4.86 -3.93 7.00
N ASN A 151 5.78 -4.89 7.16
CA ASN A 151 6.31 -5.68 6.05
C ASN A 151 5.21 -6.51 5.37
N ARG A 152 4.31 -7.14 6.16
CA ARG A 152 3.15 -7.88 5.61
C ARG A 152 2.18 -6.95 4.90
N ILE A 153 1.85 -5.80 5.48
CA ILE A 153 1.02 -4.75 4.83
C ILE A 153 1.61 -4.38 3.46
N ALA A 154 2.92 -4.15 3.36
CA ALA A 154 3.56 -3.82 2.09
C ALA A 154 3.38 -4.92 1.03
N VAL A 155 3.49 -6.18 1.43
CA VAL A 155 3.29 -7.35 0.56
C VAL A 155 1.82 -7.48 0.16
N GLU A 156 0.88 -7.43 1.11
CA GLU A 156 -0.54 -7.61 0.83
C GLU A 156 -1.12 -6.45 -0.01
N ARG A 157 -0.62 -5.22 0.15
CA ARG A 157 -0.97 -4.10 -0.75
C ARG A 157 -0.53 -4.35 -2.18
N ARG A 158 0.67 -4.93 -2.38
CA ARG A 158 1.16 -5.29 -3.71
C ARG A 158 0.30 -6.38 -4.34
N ARG A 159 0.02 -7.45 -3.60
CA ARG A 159 -0.86 -8.54 -4.05
C ARG A 159 -2.26 -8.05 -4.37
N TYR A 160 -2.81 -7.16 -3.54
CA TYR A 160 -4.09 -6.49 -3.83
C TYR A 160 -4.04 -5.75 -5.17
N ASN A 161 -2.99 -4.97 -5.42
CA ASN A 161 -2.86 -4.25 -6.68
C ASN A 161 -2.77 -5.19 -7.89
N GLU A 162 -2.10 -6.33 -7.75
CA GLU A 162 -2.01 -7.35 -8.80
C GLU A 162 -3.38 -7.95 -9.14
N VAL A 163 -4.17 -8.38 -8.15
CA VAL A 163 -5.51 -8.92 -8.40
C VAL A 163 -6.49 -7.84 -8.88
N ALA A 164 -6.40 -6.62 -8.36
CA ALA A 164 -7.17 -5.48 -8.82
C ALA A 164 -6.83 -5.14 -10.28
N GLN A 165 -5.57 -5.29 -10.70
CA GLN A 165 -5.16 -5.10 -12.09
C GLN A 165 -5.76 -6.14 -13.03
N GLN A 166 -5.78 -7.41 -12.61
CA GLN A 166 -6.42 -8.47 -13.40
C GLN A 166 -7.91 -8.19 -13.59
N PHE A 167 -8.62 -7.86 -12.50
CA PHE A 167 -10.04 -7.47 -12.56
C PHE A 167 -10.26 -6.24 -13.44
N ASN A 168 -9.50 -5.16 -13.23
CA ASN A 168 -9.63 -3.91 -13.97
C ASN A 168 -9.40 -4.11 -15.48
N THR A 169 -8.40 -4.91 -15.84
CA THR A 169 -8.11 -5.26 -17.23
C THR A 169 -9.28 -5.98 -17.87
N SER A 170 -9.88 -6.95 -17.18
CA SER A 170 -11.07 -7.67 -17.67
C SER A 170 -12.28 -6.76 -17.80
N VAL A 171 -12.47 -5.81 -16.88
CA VAL A 171 -13.59 -4.84 -16.92
C VAL A 171 -13.49 -3.87 -18.10
N ILE A 172 -12.29 -3.42 -18.47
CA ILE A 172 -12.12 -2.43 -19.55
C ILE A 172 -11.97 -3.05 -20.95
N LYS A 173 -11.63 -4.34 -21.02
CA LYS A 173 -11.34 -5.03 -22.29
C LYS A 173 -12.62 -5.40 -23.04
N PHE A 174 -12.66 -5.14 -24.34
CA PHE A 174 -13.72 -5.64 -25.22
C PHE A 174 -13.58 -7.16 -25.44
N PRO A 175 -14.67 -7.95 -25.44
CA PRO A 175 -16.08 -7.54 -25.31
C PRO A 175 -16.63 -7.50 -23.86
N ALA A 176 -15.81 -7.81 -22.85
CA ALA A 176 -16.24 -7.88 -21.46
C ALA A 176 -16.72 -6.54 -20.87
N ASN A 177 -16.21 -5.41 -21.37
CA ASN A 177 -16.64 -4.08 -20.97
C ASN A 177 -18.15 -3.81 -21.18
N LEU A 178 -18.77 -4.43 -22.19
CA LEU A 178 -20.22 -4.33 -22.41
C LEU A 178 -21.00 -4.97 -21.26
N VAL A 179 -20.58 -6.16 -20.86
CA VAL A 179 -21.16 -6.89 -19.73
C VAL A 179 -20.93 -6.12 -18.44
N ALA A 180 -19.69 -5.66 -18.21
CA ALA A 180 -19.33 -4.89 -17.02
C ALA A 180 -20.16 -3.62 -16.85
N ASN A 181 -20.35 -2.84 -17.93
CA ASN A 181 -21.19 -1.65 -17.93
C ASN A 181 -22.65 -1.97 -17.63
N PHE A 182 -23.17 -3.07 -18.17
CA PHE A 182 -24.56 -3.51 -17.94
C PHE A 182 -24.78 -4.03 -16.52
N THR A 183 -23.82 -4.76 -15.94
CA THR A 183 -23.93 -5.35 -14.59
C THR A 183 -23.37 -4.46 -13.48
N GLY A 184 -22.78 -3.30 -13.82
CA GLY A 184 -22.26 -2.34 -12.85
C GLY A 184 -20.87 -2.68 -12.28
N PHE A 185 -20.11 -3.59 -12.89
CA PHE A 185 -18.72 -3.81 -12.50
C PHE A 185 -17.88 -2.58 -12.86
N LYS A 186 -17.20 -2.02 -11.87
CA LYS A 186 -16.36 -0.82 -12.01
C LYS A 186 -14.93 -1.12 -11.61
N PRO A 187 -13.93 -0.48 -12.26
CA PRO A 187 -12.54 -0.62 -11.86
C PRO A 187 -12.32 -0.34 -10.37
N LYS A 188 -11.47 -1.15 -9.75
CA LYS A 188 -11.03 -1.06 -8.36
C LYS A 188 -9.91 -0.04 -8.23
N ALA A 189 -9.90 0.66 -7.11
CA ALA A 189 -8.82 1.57 -6.75
C ALA A 189 -7.54 0.79 -6.41
N TYR A 190 -6.37 1.39 -6.68
CA TYR A 190 -5.07 0.84 -6.32
C TYR A 190 -4.52 1.53 -5.07
N PHE A 191 -3.79 0.77 -4.25
CA PHE A 191 -2.85 1.36 -3.31
C PHE A 191 -1.76 2.10 -4.07
N ARG A 192 -1.47 3.33 -3.68
CA ARG A 192 -0.40 4.11 -4.30
C ARG A 192 0.94 3.78 -3.65
N GLY A 193 2.01 3.76 -4.44
CA GLY A 193 3.35 3.84 -3.89
C GLY A 193 3.44 5.07 -2.98
N VAL A 194 4.05 4.93 -1.80
CA VAL A 194 4.25 6.05 -0.89
C VAL A 194 4.87 7.19 -1.70
N THR A 195 4.21 8.35 -1.74
CA THR A 195 4.64 9.57 -2.46
C THR A 195 5.90 10.14 -1.82
N GLY A 196 6.99 9.40 -1.95
CA GLY A 196 8.36 9.69 -1.52
C GLY A 196 9.38 8.91 -2.36
N SER A 197 8.94 7.93 -3.17
CA SER A 197 9.80 7.21 -4.12
C SER A 197 9.78 7.77 -5.55
N ALA A 198 9.02 8.82 -5.82
CA ALA A 198 8.99 9.49 -7.14
C ALA A 198 10.17 10.46 -7.34
N GLN A 199 10.93 10.77 -6.30
CA GLN A 199 12.22 11.45 -6.39
C GLN A 199 13.24 10.59 -5.66
N PRO A 200 14.10 9.81 -6.35
CA PRO A 200 15.27 9.25 -5.69
C PRO A 200 16.03 10.40 -5.03
N PRO A 201 16.53 10.25 -3.79
CA PRO A 201 17.37 11.27 -3.19
C PRO A 201 18.54 11.53 -4.16
N GLU A 202 18.75 12.80 -4.53
CA GLU A 202 19.93 13.17 -5.31
C GLU A 202 21.16 12.87 -4.45
N VAL A 203 21.80 11.73 -4.73
CA VAL A 203 23.09 11.39 -4.15
C VAL A 203 24.12 12.23 -4.87
N ASN A 204 24.35 13.44 -4.35
CA ASN A 204 25.43 14.28 -4.79
C ASN A 204 26.72 13.75 -4.16
N PHE A 205 27.37 12.82 -4.86
CA PHE A 205 28.76 12.47 -4.57
C PHE A 205 29.59 13.72 -4.89
N GLN A 206 29.81 14.59 -3.90
CA GLN A 206 30.93 15.51 -3.99
C GLN A 206 32.18 14.65 -4.21
N PRO A 207 32.87 14.77 -5.35
CA PRO A 207 34.10 14.02 -5.56
C PRO A 207 35.05 14.42 -4.43
N PHE A 208 35.51 13.44 -3.66
CA PHE A 208 36.59 13.67 -2.72
C PHE A 208 37.80 14.23 -3.50
N GLY A 209 38.04 15.53 -3.36
CA GLY A 209 39.29 16.20 -3.72
C GLY A 209 39.49 16.49 -5.21
N ASN A 210 38.99 17.64 -5.66
CA ASN A 210 39.81 18.48 -6.55
C ASN A 210 40.82 19.25 -5.69
N GLN A 211 41.75 18.53 -5.07
CA GLN A 211 43.04 19.15 -4.76
C GLN A 211 43.87 19.07 -6.04
N PRO A 212 44.33 20.20 -6.61
CA PRO A 212 45.31 20.17 -7.67
C PRO A 212 46.49 19.31 -7.22
N ALA A 213 46.96 18.42 -8.09
CA ALA A 213 48.15 17.61 -7.81
C ALA A 213 49.30 18.53 -7.32
N PRO A 214 50.05 18.17 -6.27
CA PRO A 214 51.20 18.96 -5.85
C PRO A 214 52.15 19.10 -7.03
N ALA A 215 52.63 20.33 -7.27
CA ALA A 215 53.60 20.59 -8.33
C ALA A 215 54.82 19.65 -8.19
N PRO A 216 55.36 19.12 -9.30
CA PRO A 216 56.55 18.27 -9.25
C PRO A 216 57.70 19.04 -8.58
N ALA A 217 58.40 18.38 -7.66
CA ALA A 217 59.52 18.96 -6.94
C ALA A 217 60.61 19.43 -7.92
N PRO A 218 61.27 20.58 -7.68
CA PRO A 218 62.35 21.06 -8.53
C PRO A 218 63.49 20.02 -8.54
N THR A 219 63.94 19.68 -9.75
CA THR A 219 65.05 18.75 -9.97
C THR A 219 66.31 19.33 -9.32
N PRO A 220 67.05 18.58 -8.48
CA PRO A 220 68.28 19.09 -7.89
C PRO A 220 69.33 19.30 -8.99
N ALA A 221 69.98 20.47 -8.96
CA ALA A 221 71.06 20.83 -9.88
C ALA A 221 72.22 19.83 -9.76
N PRO A 222 72.89 19.48 -10.88
CA PRO A 222 74.02 18.56 -10.85
C PRO A 222 75.17 19.15 -10.03
N ALA A 223 75.63 18.38 -9.04
CA ALA A 223 76.80 18.72 -8.24
C ALA A 223 78.06 18.70 -9.12
N THR A 224 78.68 19.86 -9.29
CA THR A 224 80.03 19.98 -9.86
C THR A 224 81.02 19.32 -8.88
N GLY A 225 81.47 18.12 -9.22
CA GLY A 225 82.48 17.37 -8.46
C GLY A 225 83.71 17.12 -9.31
N THR A 226 84.73 17.96 -9.11
CA THR A 226 86.13 17.75 -9.49
C THR A 226 86.66 16.40 -8.99
N ARG A 227 87.19 15.54 -9.87
CA ARG A 227 88.64 15.31 -10.06
C ARG A 227 88.90 14.23 -11.10
#